data_AF-A0A356QD31-F1
#
_entry.id   AF-A0A356QD31-F1
#
_cell.length_a   1.000
_cell.length_b   1.000
_cell.length_c   1.000
_cell.angle_alpha   90.00
_cell.angle_beta   90.00
_cell.angle_gamma   90.00
#
_symmetry.space_group_name_H-M   'P 1'
#
loop_
_entity.id
_entity.type
_entity.pdbx_description
1 polymer ?
#
loop_
_entity_poly.entity_id
_entity_poly.type
_entity_poly.pdbx_seq_one_letter_code
_entity_poly.pdbx_strand_id
1 'polypeptide(L)' 'MAGSPNASNMVVGLDIGTSKVVAIVGQPTDDGGIEIAGIGSHPSRGMKRGVVINIESTVLSIQ' A
#
# COMPACT_ATOMS: atom_id res chain seq x y z
N MET A 1 6.72 31.19 -10.73
CA MET A 1 6.52 29.98 -11.54
C MET A 1 6.10 28.89 -10.59
N ALA A 2 4.88 28.38 -10.75
CA ALA A 2 4.31 27.37 -9.86
C ALA A 2 5.21 26.13 -9.89
N GLY A 3 5.66 25.69 -8.70
CA GLY A 3 6.38 24.44 -8.57
C GLY A 3 5.55 23.33 -9.21
N SER A 4 6.22 22.49 -10.00
CA SER A 4 5.68 21.23 -10.49
C SER A 4 4.89 20.52 -9.39
N PRO A 5 3.80 19.78 -9.69
CA PRO A 5 3.18 18.93 -8.70
C PRO A 5 4.18 17.83 -8.37
N ASN A 6 5.09 18.12 -7.43
CA ASN A 6 5.80 17.09 -6.71
C ASN A 6 4.71 16.18 -6.14
N ALA A 7 4.93 14.86 -6.09
CA ALA A 7 4.07 13.92 -5.38
C ALA A 7 4.04 14.30 -3.88
N SER A 8 3.31 15.37 -3.58
CA SER A 8 3.53 16.24 -2.43
C SER A 8 3.03 15.53 -1.19
N ASN A 9 3.95 14.86 -0.52
CA ASN A 9 3.75 14.23 0.77
C ASN A 9 2.69 13.11 0.81
N MET A 10 2.56 12.29 -0.23
CA MET A 10 1.68 11.11 -0.18
C MET A 10 2.21 10.08 0.82
N VAL A 11 1.33 9.53 1.64
CA VAL A 11 1.62 8.43 2.56
C VAL A 11 0.94 7.15 2.09
N VAL A 12 1.60 6.01 2.26
CA VAL A 12 1.08 4.71 1.85
C VAL A 12 1.12 3.77 3.05
N GLY A 13 -0.04 3.18 3.38
CA GLY A 13 -0.13 2.03 4.28
C GLY A 13 -0.17 0.74 3.47
N LEU A 14 0.75 -0.18 3.75
CA LEU A 14 0.80 -1.52 3.15
C LEU A 14 0.56 -2.58 4.23
N ASP A 15 -0.48 -3.40 4.06
CA ASP A 15 -0.78 -4.55 4.90
C ASP A 15 -0.60 -5.85 4.11
N ILE A 16 0.28 -6.72 4.59
CA ILE A 16 0.60 -8.01 3.96
C ILE A 16 0.02 -9.12 4.82
N GLY A 17 -1.25 -9.43 4.57
CA GLY A 17 -1.94 -10.53 5.21
C GLY A 17 -1.66 -11.88 4.54
N THR A 18 -1.93 -12.96 5.28
CA THR A 18 -1.92 -14.32 4.71
C THR A 18 -3.03 -14.55 3.69
N SER A 19 -4.07 -13.73 3.69
CA SER A 19 -5.21 -13.86 2.78
C SER A 19 -5.18 -12.85 1.63
N LYS A 20 -4.70 -11.63 1.89
CA LYS A 20 -4.64 -10.55 0.91
C LYS A 20 -3.55 -9.56 1.28
N VAL A 21 -3.02 -8.90 0.26
CA VAL A 21 -2.22 -7.68 0.38
C VAL A 21 -3.16 -6.49 0.14
N VAL A 22 -3.04 -5.44 0.93
CA VAL A 22 -3.82 -4.20 0.81
C VAL A 22 -2.88 -3.01 0.83
N ALA A 23 -3.06 -2.08 -0.10
CA ALA A 23 -2.39 -0.79 -0.10
C ALA A 23 -3.44 0.32 0.02
N ILE A 24 -3.20 1.30 0.89
CA ILE A 24 -4.01 2.50 1.02
C ILE A 24 -3.10 3.69 0.81
N VAL A 25 -3.47 4.57 -0.11
CA VAL A 25 -2.74 5.79 -0.43
C VAL A 25 -3.53 6.97 0.11
N GLY A 26 -2.87 7.83 0.86
CA GLY A 26 -3.49 9.00 1.45
C GLY A 26 -2.62 10.25 1.34
N GLN A 27 -3.29 11.40 1.33
CA GLN A 27 -2.68 12.72 1.36
C GLN A 27 -2.85 13.30 2.77
N PRO A 28 -1.77 13.59 3.50
CA PRO A 28 -1.84 14.33 4.75
C PRO A 28 -2.45 15.70 4.54
N THR A 29 -3.34 16.08 5.43
CA THR A 29 -4.03 17.38 5.46
C THR A 29 -3.39 18.28 6.52
N ASP A 30 -3.54 19.61 6.37
CA ASP A 30 -2.91 20.59 7.26
C ASP A 30 -3.42 20.53 8.72
N ASP A 31 -4.58 19.92 8.94
CA ASP A 31 -5.19 19.66 10.25
C ASP A 31 -4.70 18.35 10.92
N GLY A 32 -3.73 17.66 10.30
CA GLY A 32 -3.15 16.41 10.81
C GLY A 32 -3.94 15.15 10.46
N GLY A 33 -4.98 15.27 9.62
CA GLY A 33 -5.70 14.15 9.04
C GLY A 33 -5.00 13.50 7.84
N ILE A 34 -5.66 12.50 7.27
CA ILE A 34 -5.27 11.84 6.02
C ILE A 34 -6.52 11.72 5.14
N GLU A 35 -6.49 12.33 3.96
CA GLU A 35 -7.50 12.13 2.92
C GLU A 35 -7.14 10.92 2.06
N ILE A 36 -8.07 9.96 1.88
CA ILE A 36 -7.78 8.75 1.10
C ILE A 36 -7.86 9.05 -0.39
N ALA A 37 -6.72 8.93 -1.08
CA ALA A 37 -6.60 9.10 -2.52
C ALA A 37 -6.82 7.79 -3.29
N GLY A 38 -6.55 6.63 -2.67
CA GLY A 38 -6.71 5.35 -3.35
C GLY A 38 -6.58 4.13 -2.43
N ILE A 39 -7.19 3.01 -2.85
CA ILE A 39 -7.11 1.72 -2.18
C ILE A 39 -6.89 0.63 -3.23
N GLY A 40 -5.95 -0.27 -2.98
CA GLY A 40 -5.68 -1.46 -3.79
C GLY A 40 -5.69 -2.71 -2.92
N SER A 41 -6.13 -3.83 -3.48
CA SER A 41 -5.99 -5.13 -2.81
C SER A 41 -5.81 -6.27 -3.79
N HIS A 42 -5.05 -7.28 -3.37
CA HIS A 42 -4.77 -8.48 -4.17
C HIS A 42 -4.75 -9.74 -3.28
N PRO A 43 -5.29 -10.89 -3.74
CA PRO A 43 -5.21 -12.15 -2.99
C PRO A 43 -3.75 -12.61 -2.72
N SER A 44 -3.41 -12.89 -1.47
CA SER A 44 -2.05 -13.31 -1.09
C SER A 44 -1.90 -14.83 -1.22
N ARG A 45 -0.89 -15.27 -1.97
CA ARG A 45 -0.58 -16.72 -2.15
C ARG A 45 0.79 -17.13 -1.66
N GLY A 46 1.68 -16.16 -1.41
CA GLY A 46 3.04 -16.41 -0.93
C GLY A 46 3.17 -16.48 0.60
N MET A 47 2.09 -16.21 1.34
CA MET A 47 2.08 -16.12 2.80
C MET A 47 1.20 -17.22 3.43
N LYS A 48 1.65 -17.80 4.55
CA LYS A 48 0.85 -18.74 5.35
C LYS A 48 1.24 -18.65 6.82
N ARG A 49 0.27 -18.57 7.74
CA ARG A 49 0.52 -18.46 9.20
C ARG A 49 1.56 -17.38 9.57
N GLY A 50 1.55 -16.24 8.87
CA GLY A 50 2.46 -15.13 9.11
C GLY A 50 3.88 -15.31 8.56
N VAL A 51 4.17 -16.40 7.85
CA VAL A 51 5.48 -16.63 7.22
C VAL A 51 5.40 -16.64 5.70
N VAL A 52 6.46 -16.15 5.05
CA VAL A 52 6.64 -16.25 3.60
C VAL A 52 6.98 -17.70 3.25
N ILE A 53 6.10 -18.35 2.50
CA ILE A 53 6.29 -19.74 2.02
C ILE A 53 6.65 -19.81 0.54
N ASN A 54 6.39 -18.75 -0.23
CA ASN A 54 6.79 -18.61 -1.63
C ASN A 54 7.03 -17.13 -1.94
N ILE A 55 8.29 -16.75 -2.16
CA ILE A 55 8.68 -15.35 -2.35
C ILE A 55 8.18 -14.77 -3.68
N GLU A 56 8.23 -15.54 -4.77
CA GLU A 56 7.78 -15.08 -6.09
C GLU A 56 6.29 -14.72 -6.07
N SER A 57 5.48 -15.56 -5.43
CA SER A 57 4.05 -15.32 -5.23
C SER A 57 3.80 -14.11 -4.33
N THR A 58 4.62 -13.90 -3.30
CA THR A 58 4.53 -12.70 -2.45
C THR A 58 4.84 -11.42 -3.23
N VAL A 59 5.88 -11.44 -4.07
CA VAL A 59 6.23 -10.29 -4.93
C VAL A 59 5.08 -9.97 -5.90
N LEU A 60 4.53 -10.99 -6.56
CA LEU A 60 3.38 -10.82 -7.46
C LEU A 60 2.14 -10.26 -6.74
N SER A 61 1.93 -10.60 -5.47
CA SER A 61 0.80 -10.06 -4.70
C SER A 61 0.96 -8.58 -4.30
N ILE A 62 2.16 -8.00 -4.42
CA ILE A 62 2.45 -6.61 -4.07
C ILE A 62 2.50 -5.70 -5.32
N GLN A 63 2.83 -6.26 -6.50
CA GLN A 63 3.00 -5.52 -7.75
C GLN A 63 1.70 -5.07 -8.41
#